data_AF-A0A1Y4T9D5-F1
#
_entry.id   AF-A0A1Y4T9D5-F1
#
_cell.length_a   1.000
_cell.length_b   1.000
_cell.length_c   1.000
_cell.angle_alpha   90.00
_cell.angle_beta   90.00
_cell.angle_gamma   90.00
#
_symmetry.space_group_name_H-M   'P 1'
#
loop_
_entity.id
_entity.type
_entity.pdbx_description
1 polymer ?
#
loop_
_entity_poly.entity_id
_entity_poly.type
_entity_poly.pdbx_seq_one_letter_code
_entity_poly.pdbx_strand_id
1 'polypeptide(L)'
;MSNRRVSTWSGIRNKLENDYLCPALRGHIQYFATSYSKSADHEGRAAIRMDGVEVLRSNYYTYFENVWTKFHHLRSTTLKDCDCAKEAINQAHAFALEQGTFDQKVFYEAFGIFDNQSIEKSLVSENPPDWDLPAGTVQSGLETLLSHLGLVQGGTALLYEMT
;
A
#
# COMPACT_ATOMS: atom_id res chain seq x y z
N MET A 1 -21.65 25.20 -0.40
CA MET A 1 -20.63 24.19 -0.73
C MET A 1 -19.67 24.13 0.45
N SER A 2 -19.69 23.03 1.22
CA SER A 2 -18.83 22.91 2.41
C SER A 2 -17.38 22.82 1.96
N ASN A 3 -16.58 23.80 2.36
CA ASN A 3 -15.14 23.83 2.12
C ASN A 3 -14.49 22.76 3.02
N ARG A 4 -14.46 21.50 2.56
CA ARG A 4 -13.69 20.44 3.23
C ARG A 4 -12.22 20.87 3.17
N ARG A 5 -11.69 21.38 4.29
CA ARG A 5 -10.25 21.61 4.42
C ARG A 5 -9.57 20.27 4.16
N VAL A 6 -8.69 20.22 3.18
CA VAL A 6 -7.75 19.11 3.03
C VAL A 6 -6.98 19.02 4.33
N SER A 7 -7.11 17.89 5.03
CA SER A 7 -6.42 17.66 6.30
C SER A 7 -4.91 17.83 6.09
N THR A 8 -4.24 18.56 6.99
CA THR A 8 -2.78 18.63 6.97
C THR A 8 -2.20 17.23 7.15
N TRP A 9 -1.00 16.97 6.64
CA TRP A 9 -0.34 15.67 6.81
C TRP A 9 -0.29 15.23 8.29
N SER A 10 0.01 16.15 9.21
CA SER A 10 0.00 15.87 10.65
C SER A 10 -1.37 15.38 11.15
N GLY A 11 -2.46 15.95 10.64
CA GLY A 11 -3.83 15.54 10.98
C GLY A 11 -4.19 14.19 10.37
N ILE A 12 -3.79 13.95 9.11
CA ILE A 12 -3.96 12.65 8.44
C ILE A 12 -3.24 11.55 9.22
N ARG A 13 -1.96 11.76 9.52
CA ARG A 13 -1.14 10.80 10.29
C ARG A 13 -1.75 10.54 11.67
N ASN A 14 -2.23 11.56 12.36
CA ASN A 14 -2.85 11.38 13.68
C ASN A 14 -4.05 10.43 13.60
N LYS A 15 -4.94 10.62 12.63
CA LYS A 15 -6.11 9.75 12.42
C LYS A 15 -5.67 8.32 12.12
N LEU A 16 -4.78 8.16 11.16
CA LEU A 16 -4.25 6.85 10.78
C LEU A 16 -3.65 6.12 11.98
N GLU A 17 -2.73 6.75 12.72
CA GLU A 17 -1.96 6.07 13.77
C GLU A 17 -2.70 5.95 15.11
N ASN A 18 -3.69 6.79 15.41
CA ASN A 18 -4.34 6.84 16.72
C ASN A 18 -5.85 6.55 16.70
N ASP A 19 -6.56 6.96 15.64
CA ASP A 19 -8.01 6.82 15.58
C ASP A 19 -8.41 5.50 14.90
N TYR A 20 -7.67 5.10 13.86
CA TYR A 20 -8.00 3.93 13.04
C TYR A 20 -7.21 2.67 13.41
N LEU A 21 -5.93 2.80 13.77
CA LEU A 21 -5.17 1.63 14.23
C LEU A 21 -5.69 1.11 15.57
N CYS A 22 -5.90 -0.20 15.62
CA CYS A 22 -6.16 -0.90 16.87
C CYS A 22 -4.94 -0.77 17.81
N PRO A 23 -5.13 -0.77 19.14
CA PRO A 23 -4.04 -0.50 20.09
C PRO A 23 -2.81 -1.40 19.93
N ALA A 24 -3.00 -2.66 19.53
CA ALA A 24 -1.92 -3.64 19.36
C ALA A 24 -0.93 -3.29 18.24
N LEU A 25 -1.33 -2.45 17.27
CA LEU A 25 -0.52 -2.09 16.11
C LEU A 25 0.07 -0.70 16.19
N ARG A 26 -0.31 0.08 17.21
CA ARG A 26 0.23 1.43 17.41
C ARG A 26 1.71 1.33 17.75
N GLY A 27 2.51 2.15 17.08
CA GLY A 27 3.98 2.12 17.20
C GLY A 27 4.64 1.09 16.28
N HIS A 28 3.95 0.00 15.93
CA HIS A 28 4.40 -0.99 14.96
C HIS A 28 4.12 -0.52 13.52
N ILE A 29 2.89 -0.10 13.24
CA ILE A 29 2.53 0.49 11.94
C ILE A 29 2.71 2.00 12.00
N GLN A 30 3.44 2.55 11.04
CA GLN A 30 3.74 3.98 10.95
C GLN A 30 3.52 4.47 9.52
N TYR A 31 3.00 5.68 9.39
CA TYR A 31 2.75 6.30 8.09
C TYR A 31 3.72 7.46 7.89
N PHE A 32 4.30 7.51 6.70
CA PHE A 32 5.20 8.58 6.29
C PHE A 32 4.65 9.24 5.04
N ALA A 33 4.64 10.57 5.02
CA ALA A 33 4.46 11.33 3.81
C ALA A 33 5.26 12.64 3.87
N THR A 34 5.80 13.05 2.74
CA THR A 34 6.46 14.33 2.53
C THR A 34 6.00 14.92 1.20
N SER A 35 6.09 16.24 1.08
CA SER A 35 5.85 16.99 -0.15
C SER A 35 7.10 17.78 -0.50
N TYR A 36 7.48 17.82 -1.77
CA TYR A 36 8.59 18.64 -2.23
C TYR A 36 8.03 19.97 -2.72
N SER A 37 8.24 21.03 -1.94
CA SER A 37 7.72 22.38 -2.23
C SER A 37 8.23 22.99 -3.54
N LYS A 38 9.28 22.42 -4.13
CA LYS A 38 9.85 22.85 -5.42
C LYS A 38 9.39 21.99 -6.60
N SER A 39 8.62 20.93 -6.37
CA SER A 39 8.00 20.16 -7.45
C SER A 39 6.77 20.90 -7.97
N ALA A 40 6.55 20.89 -9.28
CA ALA A 40 5.44 21.62 -9.91
C ALA A 40 4.06 21.13 -9.43
N ASP A 41 3.97 19.83 -9.13
CA ASP A 41 2.80 19.14 -8.58
C ASP A 41 2.82 19.09 -7.04
N HIS A 42 3.88 19.59 -6.39
CA HIS A 42 4.15 19.46 -4.95
C HIS A 42 4.13 18.02 -4.45
N GLU A 43 4.28 17.05 -5.35
CA GLU A 43 4.39 15.65 -5.00
C GLU A 43 5.72 15.42 -4.26
N GLY A 44 5.71 14.43 -3.38
CA GLY A 44 6.86 14.04 -2.60
C GLY A 44 6.98 12.54 -2.48
N ARG A 45 6.83 12.01 -1.27
CA ARG A 45 6.96 10.57 -1.04
C ARG A 45 6.04 10.13 0.09
N ALA A 46 5.38 9.01 -0.08
CA ALA A 46 4.61 8.32 0.95
C ALA A 46 5.17 6.91 1.20
N ALA A 47 5.02 6.40 2.42
CA ALA A 47 5.35 5.03 2.77
C ALA A 47 4.52 4.56 3.97
N ILE A 48 4.31 3.25 4.03
CA ILE A 48 3.75 2.54 5.18
C ILE A 48 4.86 1.66 5.73
N ARG A 49 5.10 1.75 7.03
CA ARG A 49 6.18 1.06 7.72
C ARG A 49 5.63 0.11 8.76
N MET A 50 6.25 -1.05 8.88
CA MET A 50 6.06 -2.02 9.94
C MET A 50 7.39 -2.14 10.70
N ASP A 51 7.39 -1.83 11.99
CA ASP A 51 8.59 -1.85 12.85
C ASP A 51 9.76 -1.05 12.27
N GLY A 52 9.44 0.10 11.65
CA GLY A 52 10.40 0.97 10.99
C GLY A 52 10.83 0.55 9.58
N VAL A 53 10.44 -0.65 9.12
CA VAL A 53 10.73 -1.16 7.77
C VAL A 53 9.62 -0.79 6.80
N GLU A 54 9.96 -0.23 5.64
CA GLU A 54 8.98 0.16 4.63
C GLU A 54 8.43 -1.03 3.84
N VAL A 55 7.24 -1.47 4.22
CA VAL A 55 6.50 -2.56 3.57
C VAL A 55 5.82 -2.10 2.28
N LEU A 56 5.32 -0.86 2.26
CA LEU A 56 4.86 -0.18 1.05
C LEU A 56 5.55 1.17 0.90
N ARG A 57 6.00 1.50 -0.31
CA ARG A 57 6.63 2.80 -0.61
C ARG A 57 6.18 3.37 -1.95
N SER A 58 5.93 4.67 -1.98
CA SER A 58 5.81 5.37 -3.24
C SER A 58 7.20 5.54 -3.84
N ASN A 59 7.38 5.02 -5.06
CA ASN A 59 8.57 5.24 -5.87
C ASN A 59 8.12 5.27 -7.32
N TYR A 60 8.08 6.46 -7.93
CA TYR A 60 7.56 6.64 -9.27
C TYR A 60 8.23 5.70 -10.30
N TYR A 61 9.56 5.62 -10.29
CA TYR A 61 10.29 4.83 -11.28
C TYR A 61 10.03 3.34 -11.12
N THR A 62 10.17 2.80 -9.90
CA THR A 62 9.96 1.37 -9.66
C THR A 62 8.50 0.98 -9.84
N TYR A 63 7.56 1.81 -9.37
CA TYR A 63 6.14 1.60 -9.60
C TYR A 63 5.83 1.56 -11.10
N PHE A 64 6.30 2.55 -11.86
CA PHE A 64 6.03 2.64 -13.29
C PHE A 64 6.65 1.46 -14.04
N GLU A 65 7.88 1.05 -13.69
CA GLU A 65 8.53 -0.14 -14.25
C GLU A 65 7.72 -1.42 -14.00
N ASN A 66 7.25 -1.62 -12.76
CA ASN A 66 6.43 -2.78 -12.40
C ASN A 66 5.11 -2.81 -13.18
N VAL A 67 4.40 -1.68 -13.25
CA VAL A 67 3.14 -1.55 -13.99
C VAL A 67 3.38 -1.81 -15.47
N TRP A 68 4.35 -1.14 -16.07
CA TRP A 68 4.57 -1.21 -17.51
C TRP A 68 5.01 -2.61 -17.95
N THR A 69 5.92 -3.23 -17.21
CA THR A 69 6.39 -4.60 -17.48
C THR A 69 5.25 -5.61 -17.41
N LYS A 70 4.44 -5.56 -16.35
CA LYS A 70 3.30 -6.47 -16.18
C LYS A 70 2.22 -6.22 -17.25
N PHE A 71 1.92 -4.96 -17.54
CA PHE A 71 0.94 -4.59 -18.56
C PHE A 71 1.34 -5.13 -19.94
N HIS A 72 2.58 -4.90 -20.39
CA HIS A 72 3.06 -5.41 -21.68
C HIS A 72 3.11 -6.93 -21.73
N HIS A 73 3.47 -7.58 -20.64
CA HIS A 73 3.42 -9.03 -20.54
C HIS A 73 1.97 -9.54 -20.75
N LEU A 74 0.99 -8.97 -20.04
CA LEU A 74 -0.41 -9.36 -20.18
C LEU A 74 -0.96 -9.08 -21.58
N ARG A 75 -0.63 -7.92 -22.17
CA ARG A 75 -1.04 -7.54 -23.53
C ARG A 75 -0.42 -8.42 -24.62
N SER A 76 0.79 -8.93 -24.42
CA SER A 76 1.47 -9.79 -25.39
C SER A 76 1.04 -11.25 -25.31
N THR A 77 0.58 -11.71 -24.14
CA THR A 77 0.28 -13.13 -23.88
C THR A 77 -1.22 -13.43 -23.83
N THR A 78 -1.96 -12.79 -22.92
CA THR A 78 -3.28 -13.27 -22.47
C THR A 78 -4.43 -12.31 -22.76
N LEU A 79 -4.18 -10.99 -22.78
CA LEU A 79 -5.21 -9.93 -22.74
C LEU A 79 -5.08 -8.96 -23.93
N LYS A 80 -5.40 -9.42 -25.15
CA LYS A 80 -5.04 -8.75 -26.41
C LYS A 80 -6.03 -7.69 -26.92
N ASP A 81 -7.32 -7.79 -26.59
CA ASP A 81 -8.36 -6.89 -27.12
C ASP A 81 -8.55 -5.61 -26.27
N CYS A 82 -9.27 -4.61 -26.78
CA CYS A 82 -9.40 -3.30 -26.11
C CYS A 82 -10.05 -3.38 -24.71
N ASP A 83 -11.09 -4.19 -24.53
CA ASP A 83 -11.73 -4.39 -23.22
C ASP A 83 -10.77 -5.04 -22.22
N CYS A 84 -9.86 -5.87 -22.71
CA CYS A 84 -8.81 -6.51 -21.93
C CYS A 84 -7.67 -5.54 -21.56
N ALA A 85 -7.56 -4.36 -22.18
CA ALA A 85 -6.54 -3.38 -21.84
C ALA A 85 -6.80 -2.74 -20.47
N LYS A 86 -8.07 -2.45 -20.15
CA LYS A 86 -8.46 -1.96 -18.83
C LYS A 86 -8.20 -3.01 -17.73
N GLU A 87 -8.47 -4.26 -18.04
CA GLU A 87 -8.18 -5.36 -17.13
C GLU A 87 -6.67 -5.55 -16.93
N ALA A 88 -5.88 -5.50 -18.02
CA ALA A 88 -4.43 -5.62 -17.96
C ALA A 88 -3.79 -4.50 -17.14
N ILE A 89 -4.28 -3.26 -17.24
CA ILE A 89 -3.74 -2.15 -16.45
C ILE A 89 -4.12 -2.27 -14.97
N ASN A 90 -5.34 -2.70 -14.65
CA ASN A 90 -5.76 -2.96 -13.27
C ASN A 90 -4.89 -4.05 -12.63
N GLN A 91 -4.67 -5.17 -13.32
CA GLN A 91 -3.79 -6.25 -12.83
C GLN A 91 -2.33 -5.80 -12.70
N ALA A 92 -1.86 -4.91 -13.57
CA ALA A 92 -0.53 -4.35 -13.47
C ALA A 92 -0.36 -3.43 -12.25
N HIS A 93 -1.37 -2.62 -11.91
CA HIS A 93 -1.39 -1.83 -10.68
C HIS A 93 -1.40 -2.72 -9.43
N ALA A 94 -2.23 -3.76 -9.41
CA ALA A 94 -2.26 -4.73 -8.31
C ALA A 94 -0.89 -5.41 -8.12
N PHE A 95 -0.27 -5.84 -9.21
CA PHE A 95 1.07 -6.41 -9.19
C PHE A 95 2.11 -5.42 -8.61
N ALA A 96 2.08 -4.15 -9.00
CA ALA A 96 3.02 -3.16 -8.45
C ALA A 96 2.86 -2.99 -6.93
N LEU A 97 1.62 -3.06 -6.43
CA LEU A 97 1.33 -3.02 -4.99
C LEU A 97 1.84 -4.27 -4.26
N GLU A 98 1.70 -5.46 -4.84
CA GLU A 98 2.30 -6.71 -4.34
C GLU A 98 3.83 -6.64 -4.27
N GLN A 99 4.47 -5.92 -5.19
CA GLN A 99 5.92 -5.62 -5.15
C GLN A 99 6.29 -4.54 -4.12
N GLY A 100 5.33 -4.07 -3.33
CA GLY A 100 5.53 -3.06 -2.29
C GLY A 100 5.61 -1.63 -2.81
N THR A 101 5.12 -1.36 -4.02
CA THR A 101 5.22 -0.05 -4.68
C THR A 101 3.88 0.52 -5.11
N PHE A 102 3.71 1.83 -5.00
CA PHE A 102 2.48 2.51 -5.40
C PHE A 102 2.75 3.92 -5.93
N ASP A 103 1.81 4.49 -6.67
CA ASP A 103 1.84 5.91 -7.05
C ASP A 103 1.47 6.78 -5.85
N GLN A 104 2.24 7.82 -5.56
CA GLN A 104 1.99 8.65 -4.37
C GLN A 104 0.58 9.25 -4.34
N LYS A 105 -0.03 9.60 -5.48
CA LYS A 105 -1.39 10.17 -5.54
C LYS A 105 -2.41 9.25 -4.90
N VAL A 106 -2.23 7.95 -5.10
CA VAL A 106 -3.12 6.90 -4.58
C VAL A 106 -3.15 6.92 -3.06
N PHE A 107 -2.07 7.33 -2.38
CA PHE A 107 -2.05 7.40 -0.92
C PHE A 107 -3.06 8.42 -0.36
N TYR A 108 -3.04 9.65 -0.87
CA TYR A 108 -3.95 10.69 -0.40
C TYR A 108 -5.38 10.46 -0.86
N GLU A 109 -5.56 9.91 -2.06
CA GLU A 109 -6.87 9.51 -2.58
C GLU A 109 -7.48 8.39 -1.73
N ALA A 110 -6.71 7.33 -1.44
CA ALA A 110 -7.15 6.22 -0.58
C ALA A 110 -7.53 6.70 0.82
N PHE A 111 -6.71 7.56 1.43
CA PHE A 111 -7.06 8.19 2.71
C PHE A 111 -8.36 9.00 2.59
N GLY A 112 -8.50 9.81 1.54
CA GLY A 112 -9.69 10.63 1.33
C GLY A 112 -10.97 9.80 1.17
N ILE A 113 -10.89 8.67 0.48
CA ILE A 113 -12.00 7.71 0.36
C ILE A 113 -12.31 7.11 1.72
N PHE A 114 -11.28 6.61 2.43
CA PHE A 114 -11.44 5.98 3.74
C PHE A 114 -12.04 6.91 4.79
N ASP A 115 -11.49 8.11 4.96
CA ASP A 115 -11.93 9.09 5.97
C ASP A 115 -13.37 9.59 5.72
N ASN A 116 -13.91 9.41 4.51
CA ASN A 116 -15.22 9.94 4.13
C ASN A 116 -16.26 8.88 3.77
N GLN A 117 -15.93 7.59 3.83
CA GLN A 117 -16.90 6.53 3.62
C GLN A 117 -17.55 6.10 4.94
N SER A 118 -18.77 5.56 4.84
CA SER A 118 -19.46 5.05 6.02
C SER A 118 -18.87 3.70 6.45
N ILE A 119 -19.13 3.31 7.69
CA ILE A 119 -18.67 2.03 8.23
C ILE A 119 -19.27 0.89 7.42
N GLU A 120 -20.55 0.98 7.04
CA GLU A 120 -21.24 -0.04 6.26
C GLU A 120 -20.60 -0.24 4.88
N LYS A 121 -20.18 0.86 4.23
CA LYS A 121 -19.44 0.80 2.95
C LYS A 121 -18.05 0.21 3.11
N SER A 122 -17.40 0.50 4.24
CA SER A 122 -16.08 -0.05 4.58
C SER A 122 -16.10 -1.56 4.80
N LEU A 123 -17.20 -2.08 5.36
CA LEU A 123 -17.34 -3.50 5.68
C LEU A 123 -17.68 -4.38 4.45
N VAL A 124 -18.25 -3.80 3.40
CA VAL A 124 -18.68 -4.53 2.18
C VAL A 124 -17.83 -4.23 0.95
N SER A 125 -16.86 -3.32 1.04
CA SER A 125 -15.94 -3.08 -0.06
C SER A 125 -15.01 -4.29 -0.22
N GLU A 126 -14.86 -4.80 -1.45
CA GLU A 126 -13.91 -5.89 -1.78
C GLU A 126 -12.47 -5.58 -1.36
N ASN A 127 -12.16 -4.30 -1.18
CA ASN A 127 -11.03 -3.80 -0.42
C ASN A 127 -11.59 -3.06 0.81
N PRO A 128 -11.71 -3.68 1.99
CA PRO A 128 -12.06 -2.92 3.19
C PRO A 128 -10.97 -1.87 3.38
N PRO A 129 -11.29 -0.65 3.83
CA PRO A 129 -10.28 0.31 4.21
C PRO A 129 -9.76 0.00 5.62
N ASP A 130 -9.56 -1.27 5.92
CA ASP A 130 -8.58 -1.64 6.91
C ASP A 130 -7.29 -1.85 6.11
N TRP A 131 -6.17 -1.47 6.68
CA TRP A 131 -4.82 -1.64 6.13
C TRP A 131 -4.41 -3.13 6.08
N ASP A 132 -5.36 -4.04 5.86
CA ASP A 132 -5.15 -5.38 5.33
C ASP A 132 -4.62 -5.23 3.89
N LEU A 133 -3.33 -4.93 3.82
CA LEU A 133 -2.46 -5.45 2.77
C LEU A 133 -3.00 -6.84 2.37
N PRO A 134 -3.15 -7.14 1.07
CA PRO A 134 -3.64 -8.44 0.63
C PRO A 134 -2.99 -9.52 1.48
N ALA A 135 -3.72 -10.55 1.94
CA ALA A 135 -3.11 -11.62 2.73
C ALA A 135 -1.81 -12.11 2.07
N GLY A 136 -1.74 -12.11 0.73
CA GLY A 136 -0.54 -12.34 -0.08
C GLY A 136 0.58 -11.29 0.02
N THR A 137 0.31 -10.01 0.27
CA THR A 137 1.31 -8.94 0.49
C THR A 137 1.84 -8.92 1.93
N VAL A 138 1.00 -9.18 2.94
CA VAL A 138 1.47 -9.44 4.32
C VAL A 138 2.24 -10.74 4.36
N GLN A 139 1.75 -11.78 3.70
CA GLN A 139 2.44 -13.06 3.63
C GLN A 139 3.72 -12.98 2.80
N SER A 140 3.75 -12.29 1.66
CA SER A 140 4.98 -12.02 0.90
C SER A 140 5.96 -11.17 1.70
N GLY A 141 5.48 -10.18 2.45
CA GLY A 141 6.30 -9.39 3.38
C GLY A 141 6.86 -10.22 4.53
N LEU A 142 6.05 -11.09 5.13
CA LEU A 142 6.44 -12.04 6.17
C LEU A 142 7.39 -13.12 5.64
N GLU A 143 7.16 -13.66 4.45
CA GLU A 143 8.02 -14.65 3.78
C GLU A 143 9.36 -14.03 3.38
N THR A 144 9.36 -12.77 2.92
CA THR A 144 10.57 -11.98 2.67
C THR A 144 11.35 -11.73 3.96
N LEU A 145 10.65 -11.40 5.06
CA LEU A 145 11.25 -11.26 6.39
C LEU A 145 11.82 -12.58 6.93
N LEU A 146 11.08 -13.68 6.80
CA LEU A 146 11.51 -15.03 7.21
C LEU A 146 12.71 -15.52 6.39
N SER A 147 12.76 -15.22 5.09
CA SER A 147 13.91 -15.51 4.21
C SER A 147 15.16 -14.73 4.62
N HIS A 148 15.03 -13.43 4.91
CA HIS A 148 16.15 -12.61 5.39
C HIS A 148 16.63 -13.00 6.79
N LEU A 149 15.72 -13.39 7.69
CA LEU A 149 16.07 -13.89 9.03
C LEU A 149 16.70 -15.29 8.99
N GLY A 150 16.24 -16.16 8.09
CA GLY A 150 16.82 -17.50 7.85
C GLY A 150 18.22 -17.46 7.21
N LEU A 151 18.57 -16.37 6.51
CA LEU A 151 19.93 -16.12 6.02
C LEU A 151 20.87 -15.56 7.09
N VAL A 152 20.33 -14.97 8.17
CA VAL A 152 21.11 -14.40 9.29
C VAL A 152 21.30 -15.40 10.43
N GLN A 153 20.41 -16.38 10.57
CA GLN A 153 20.56 -17.46 11.55
C GLN A 153 20.49 -18.82 10.87
N GLY A 154 21.66 -19.37 10.55
CA GLY A 154 21.78 -20.82 10.41
C GLY A 154 21.36 -21.48 11.73
N GLY A 155 20.16 -22.07 11.75
CA GLY A 155 19.72 -22.97 12.82
C GLY A 155 18.34 -22.64 13.41
N THR A 156 17.41 -23.56 13.16
CA THR A 156 16.21 -23.87 13.97
C THR A 156 15.06 -22.86 14.00
N ALA A 157 14.10 -23.08 13.10
CA ALA A 157 12.74 -22.56 13.15
C ALA A 157 11.90 -23.33 14.18
N LEU A 158 11.29 -22.62 15.13
CA LEU A 158 10.04 -23.03 15.77
C LEU A 158 9.28 -21.75 16.16
N LEU A 159 8.05 -21.63 15.69
CA LEU A 159 6.84 -21.38 16.48
C LEU A 159 5.73 -20.86 15.54
N TYR A 160 4.88 -21.78 15.10
CA TYR A 160 3.58 -21.48 14.52
C TYR A 160 2.55 -22.30 15.29
N GLU A 161 2.14 -21.83 16.46
CA GLU A 161 0.84 -22.16 17.06
C GLU A 161 0.49 -21.06 18.05
N MET A 162 -0.49 -20.21 17.71
CA MET A 162 -1.40 -19.64 18.70
C MET A 162 -2.79 -19.55 18.07
N THR A 163 -3.64 -20.45 18.56
CA THR A 163 -5.10 -20.38 18.65
C THR A 163 -5.62 -19.06 19.18
#